data_AF-A0A970EJM4-F1
#
_entry.id   AF-A0A970EJM4-F1
#
_cell.length_a   1.000
_cell.length_b   1.000
_cell.length_c   1.000
_cell.angle_alpha   90.00
_cell.angle_beta   90.00
_cell.angle_gamma   90.00
#
_symmetry.space_group_name_H-M   'P 1'
#
loop_
_entity.id
_entity.type
_entity.pdbx_description
1 polymer ?
#
loop_
_entity_poly.entity_id
_entity_poly.type
_entity_poly.pdbx_seq_one_letter_code
_entity_poly.pdbx_strand_id
1 'polypeptide(L)' 'MAITAKMVSELRERTGCGMMDCKRALTEADGDMEKAIEILREKGLAAAAKKAGRIAAEGIVYTAVEGDVAVVIEVNSETD' A
#
# COMPACT_ATOMS: atom_id res chain seq x y z
N MET A 1 14.93 -19.88 -9.05
CA MET A 1 13.68 -20.63 -9.30
C MET A 1 12.82 -19.85 -10.28
N ALA A 2 12.00 -20.51 -11.11
CA ALA A 2 11.11 -19.80 -12.02
C ALA A 2 9.92 -19.22 -11.22
N ILE A 3 9.81 -17.88 -11.14
CA ILE A 3 8.65 -17.22 -10.54
C ILE A 3 7.43 -17.51 -11.42
N THR A 4 6.44 -18.21 -10.87
CA THR A 4 5.23 -18.58 -11.63
C THR A 4 4.19 -17.46 -11.58
N ALA A 5 3.34 -17.37 -12.60
CA ALA A 5 2.22 -16.42 -12.60
C ALA A 5 1.28 -16.60 -11.40
N LYS A 6 1.12 -17.84 -10.93
CA LYS A 6 0.31 -18.16 -9.74
C LYS A 6 0.89 -17.52 -8.48
N MET A 7 2.21 -17.61 -8.26
CA MET A 7 2.88 -16.99 -7.11
C MET A 7 2.72 -15.46 -7.11
N VAL A 8 2.82 -14.84 -8.29
CA VAL A 8 2.62 -13.38 -8.42
C VAL A 8 1.17 -13.01 -8.10
N SER A 9 0.20 -13.79 -8.58
CA SER A 9 -1.23 -13.58 -8.27
C SER A 9 -1.51 -13.71 -6.77
N GLU A 10 -0.98 -14.75 -6.14
CA GLU A 10 -1.14 -15.00 -4.71
C GLU A 10 -0.53 -13.87 -3.86
N LEU A 11 0.67 -13.40 -4.22
CA LEU A 11 1.28 -12.28 -3.51
C LEU A 11 0.49 -10.98 -3.66
N ARG A 12 -0.07 -10.75 -4.85
CA ARG A 12 -0.95 -9.60 -5.10
C ARG A 12 -2.23 -9.67 -4.27
N GLU A 13 -2.87 -10.83 -4.17
CA GLU A 13 -4.07 -11.02 -3.36
C GLU A 13 -3.79 -10.77 -1.87
N ARG A 14 -2.62 -11.19 -1.37
CA ARG A 14 -2.24 -10.97 0.04
C ARG A 14 -1.87 -9.52 0.36
N THR A 15 -1.30 -8.78 -0.59
CA THR A 15 -0.68 -7.46 -0.32
C THR A 15 -1.43 -6.27 -0.94
N GLY A 16 -2.28 -6.52 -1.94
CA GLY A 16 -2.90 -5.47 -2.75
C GLY A 16 -1.94 -4.70 -3.66
N CYS A 17 -0.65 -5.06 -3.69
CA CYS A 17 0.36 -4.36 -4.48
C CYS A 17 0.21 -4.61 -5.99
N GLY A 18 0.82 -3.74 -6.80
CA GLY A 18 0.81 -3.87 -8.25
C GLY A 18 1.44 -5.19 -8.73
N MET A 19 0.92 -5.74 -9.84
CA MET A 19 1.37 -7.03 -10.40
C MET A 19 2.88 -7.06 -10.67
N MET A 20 3.44 -5.96 -11.18
CA MET A 20 4.87 -5.85 -11.48
C MET A 20 5.73 -5.67 -10.23
N ASP A 21 5.19 -5.07 -9.18
CA ASP A 21 5.90 -4.94 -7.90
C ASP A 21 5.98 -6.31 -7.22
N CYS A 22 4.88 -7.07 -7.24
CA CYS A 22 4.85 -8.46 -6.74
C CYS A 22 5.85 -9.35 -7.47
N LYS A 23 5.92 -9.27 -8.81
CA LYS A 23 6.88 -10.05 -9.60
C LYS A 23 8.33 -9.67 -9.28
N ARG A 24 8.64 -8.37 -9.15
CA ARG A 24 9.98 -7.88 -8.79
C ARG A 24 10.37 -8.29 -7.39
N ALA A 25 9.48 -8.13 -6.41
CA ALA A 25 9.71 -8.54 -5.03
C ALA A 25 9.96 -10.06 -4.92
N LEU A 26 9.18 -10.89 -5.63
CA LEU A 26 9.43 -12.33 -5.69
C LEU A 26 10.75 -12.69 -6.35
N THR A 27 11.18 -11.91 -7.35
CA THR A 27 12.48 -12.12 -8.00
C THR A 27 13.63 -11.78 -7.04
N GLU A 28 13.52 -10.67 -6.30
CA GLU A 28 14.50 -10.24 -5.28
C GLU A 28 14.51 -11.14 -4.04
N ALA A 29 13.38 -11.80 -3.76
CA ALA A 29 13.23 -12.77 -2.70
C ALA A 29 13.54 -14.22 -3.12
N ASP A 30 14.00 -14.45 -4.35
CA ASP A 30 14.26 -15.80 -4.90
C ASP A 30 13.06 -16.75 -4.83
N GLY A 31 11.84 -16.22 -4.82
CA GLY A 31 10.59 -16.96 -4.72
C GLY A 31 10.06 -17.13 -3.28
N ASP A 32 10.73 -16.58 -2.27
CA ASP A 32 10.25 -16.56 -0.90
C ASP A 32 9.11 -15.55 -0.73
N MET A 33 7.93 -16.04 -0.32
CA MET A 33 6.72 -15.23 -0.17
C MET A 33 6.78 -14.27 1.02
N GLU A 34 7.33 -14.70 2.17
CA GLU A 34 7.41 -13.87 3.37
C GLU A 34 8.40 -12.72 3.14
N LYS A 35 9.57 -13.04 2.58
CA LYS A 35 10.59 -12.04 2.23
C LYS A 35 10.10 -11.09 1.15
N ALA A 36 9.32 -11.56 0.17
CA ALA A 36 8.72 -10.68 -0.83
C ALA A 36 7.70 -9.71 -0.22
N ILE A 37 6.96 -10.11 0.81
CA ILE A 37 6.04 -9.22 1.54
C ILE A 37 6.82 -8.14 2.29
N GLU A 38 7.92 -8.49 2.95
CA GLU A 38 8.78 -7.51 3.62
C GLU A 38 9.34 -6.49 2.62
N ILE A 39 9.88 -6.95 1.48
CA ILE A 39 10.37 -6.09 0.41
C ILE A 39 9.28 -5.13 -0.09
N LEU A 40 8.05 -5.64 -0.30
CA LEU A 40 6.93 -4.81 -0.73
C LEU A 40 6.54 -3.76 0.32
N ARG A 41 6.59 -4.12 1.61
CA ARG A 41 6.30 -3.20 2.72
C ARG A 41 7.33 -2.07 2.76
N GLU A 42 8.62 -2.39 2.69
CA GLU A 42 9.70 -1.39 2.68
C GLU A 42 9.60 -0.46 1.46
N LYS A 43 9.37 -1.02 0.27
CA LYS A 43 9.16 -0.22 -0.95
C LYS A 43 7.91 0.65 -0.87
N GLY A 44 6.84 0.15 -0.25
CA GLY A 44 5.61 0.90 -0.01
C GLY A 44 5.86 2.13 0.87
N LEU A 45 6.62 1.97 1.96
CA LEU A 45 7.01 3.07 2.85
C LEU A 45 7.86 4.13 2.12
N ALA A 46 8.84 3.69 1.33
CA ALA A 46 9.66 4.60 0.53
C ALA A 46 8.83 5.36 -0.53
N ALA A 47 7.90 4.68 -1.19
CA ALA A 47 6.98 5.30 -2.14
C ALA A 47 6.07 6.31 -1.47
N ALA A 48 5.53 6.00 -0.28
CA ALA A 48 4.73 6.93 0.51
C ALA A 48 5.53 8.18 0.90
N ALA A 49 6.77 8.02 1.36
CA ALA A 49 7.65 9.14 1.67
C ALA A 49 7.91 10.05 0.46
N LYS A 50 8.10 9.48 -0.74
CA LYS A 50 8.25 10.24 -1.98
C LYS A 50 6.97 10.99 -2.37
N LYS A 51 5.81 10.40 -2.10
CA LYS A 51 4.49 11.01 -2.39
C LYS A 51 4.11 12.09 -1.38
N ALA A 52 4.65 12.07 -0.17
CA ALA A 52 4.34 13.05 0.88
C ALA A 52 4.70 14.50 0.50
N GLY A 53 5.60 14.70 -0.47
CA GLY A 53 5.89 16.04 -1.01
C GLY A 53 4.85 16.58 -2.01
N ARG A 54 3.85 15.77 -2.39
CA ARG A 54 2.79 16.19 -3.32
C ARG A 54 1.68 16.90 -2.55
N ILE A 55 1.12 17.93 -3.17
CA ILE A 55 0.02 18.69 -2.58
C ILE A 55 -1.26 17.85 -2.67
N ALA A 56 -1.81 17.47 -1.52
CA ALA A 56 -3.11 16.83 -1.38
C ALA A 56 -4.13 17.88 -0.93
N ALA A 57 -4.79 18.55 -1.88
CA ALA A 57 -5.73 19.63 -1.60
C ALA A 57 -7.21 19.20 -1.66
N GLU A 58 -7.47 17.98 -2.12
CA GLU A 58 -8.79 17.35 -2.11
C GLU A 58 -8.92 16.44 -0.88
N GLY A 59 -10.08 15.80 -0.68
CA GLY A 59 -10.27 14.80 0.36
C GLY A 59 -11.66 14.80 0.97
N ILE A 60 -11.76 14.25 2.18
CA ILE A 60 -13.02 14.14 2.92
C ILE A 60 -12.88 14.66 4.35
N VAL A 61 -13.93 15.31 4.82
CA VAL A 61 -14.12 15.63 6.24
C VAL A 61 -15.22 14.72 6.78
N TYR A 62 -14.92 14.01 7.86
CA TYR A 62 -15.85 13.13 8.56
C TYR A 62 -16.06 13.60 9.99
N THR A 63 -17.29 13.45 10.49
CA THR A 63 -17.62 13.77 11.88
C THR A 63 -18.27 12.57 12.55
N ALA A 64 -17.85 12.29 13.78
CA ALA A 64 -18.41 11.23 14.62
C ALA A 64 -18.80 11.82 15.98
N VAL A 65 -19.95 11.39 16.51
CA VAL A 65 -20.45 11.82 17.81
C VAL A 65 -20.82 10.58 18.61
N GLU A 66 -20.32 10.50 19.84
CA GLU A 66 -20.66 9.45 20.80
C GLU A 66 -20.99 10.08 22.15
N GLY A 67 -22.28 10.03 22.52
CA GLY A 67 -22.80 10.77 23.68
C GLY A 67 -22.54 12.27 23.55
N ASP A 68 -21.80 12.83 24.51
CA ASP A 68 -21.44 14.24 24.57
C ASP A 68 -20.05 14.53 23.94
N VAL A 69 -19.42 13.55 23.29
CA VAL A 69 -18.10 13.67 22.66
C VAL A 69 -18.25 13.72 21.15
N ALA A 70 -17.62 14.71 20.50
CA ALA A 70 -17.58 14.85 19.05
C ALA A 70 -16.14 14.88 18.54
N VAL A 71 -15.90 14.22 17.40
CA VAL A 71 -14.62 14.19 16.68
C VAL A 71 -14.84 14.62 15.24
N VAL A 72 -13.95 15.46 14.73
CA VAL A 72 -13.86 15.84 13.31
C VAL A 72 -12.53 15.35 12.78
N ILE A 73 -12.56 14.66 11.64
CA ILE A 73 -11.37 14.12 10.96
C ILE A 73 -11.36 14.65 9.54
N GLU A 74 -10.22 15.21 9.14
CA GLU A 74 -9.92 15.54 7.74
C GLU A 74 -8.91 14.52 7.20
N VAL A 75 -9.22 13.93 6.05
CA VAL A 75 -8.32 13.03 5.33
C VAL A 75 -8.12 13.58 3.92
N ASN A 76 -6.94 14.14 3.65
CA ASN A 76 -6.62 14.73 2.35
C ASN A 76 -6.12 13.70 1.33
N SER A 77 -6.40 13.98 0.06
CA SER A 77 -5.98 13.21 -1.12
C SER A 77 -5.55 14.15 -2.27
N GLU A 78 -4.84 13.60 -3.25
CA GLU A 78 -4.43 14.34 -4.46
C GLU A 78 -5.58 14.54 -5.45
N THR A 79 -6.62 13.70 -5.36
CA THR A 79 -7.81 13.69 -6.21
C THR A 79 -9.05 13.46 -5.34
N ASP A 80 -10.22 13.67 -5.92
CA ASP A 80 -11.53 13.37 -5.32
C ASP A 80 -11.74 11.87 -5.02
#